data_AF-A0AAE6MIZ5-F1
#
_entry.id   AF-A0AAE6MIZ5-F1
#
_cell.length_a   1.000
_cell.length_b   1.000
_cell.length_c   1.000
_cell.angle_alpha   90.00
_cell.angle_beta   90.00
_cell.angle_gamma   90.00
#
_symmetry.space_group_name_H-M   'P 1'
#
loop_
_entity.id
_entity.type
_entity.pdbx_description
1 polymer ?
#
loop_
_entity_poly.entity_id
_entity_poly.type
_entity_poly.pdbx_seq_one_letter_code
_entity_poly.pdbx_strand_id
1 'polypeptide(L)'
;MPTTPQSYNLLLEVFYWGLQWGLIPKADVVKWADDIIIATEDIPDYFFIELSMSRSITEAMMLIKDEISISNATIIGNALLGLIYHKLNSSNLELQQACNIMDRIASNDTMAGYEKGMLYQFCDEFQEAFRPEHFDNLRTDILDFLILYKDFTLHNYHEWPTITERTETHKFNAIQQVNEENEAYAKEQKQTAAAHKFTIKLVLYTLILGAEIVIIAKPNLEYKFNRDMYALSLLVFGIAMCYPFVWIIYRSLIKLFRV
;
A
#
# COMPACT_ATOMS: atom_id res chain seq x y z
N MET A 1 33.94 -20.92 -16.44
CA MET A 1 33.04 -21.96 -15.88
C MET A 1 31.95 -22.18 -16.91
N PRO A 2 31.54 -23.41 -17.21
CA PRO A 2 30.47 -23.65 -18.18
C PRO A 2 29.19 -22.94 -17.70
N THR A 3 28.62 -22.12 -18.57
CA THR A 3 27.34 -21.44 -18.35
C THR A 3 26.23 -22.46 -18.49
N THR A 4 25.59 -22.84 -17.38
CA THR A 4 24.46 -23.79 -17.41
C THR A 4 23.12 -23.05 -17.35
N PRO A 5 22.04 -23.58 -17.96
CA PRO A 5 20.72 -22.95 -17.95
C PRO A 5 20.20 -22.68 -16.53
N GLN A 6 20.52 -23.55 -15.57
CA GLN A 6 20.04 -23.44 -14.19
C GLN A 6 20.57 -22.20 -13.46
N SER A 7 21.71 -21.65 -13.90
CA SER A 7 22.23 -20.38 -13.37
C SER A 7 21.36 -19.17 -13.73
N TYR A 8 20.46 -19.33 -14.71
CA TYR A 8 19.55 -18.30 -15.21
C TYR A 8 18.08 -18.58 -14.87
N ASN A 9 17.79 -19.47 -13.91
CA ASN A 9 16.42 -19.95 -13.63
C ASN A 9 15.37 -18.82 -13.50
N LEU A 10 15.68 -17.75 -12.75
CA LEU A 10 14.76 -16.60 -12.60
C LEU A 10 14.51 -15.86 -13.91
N LEU A 11 15.55 -15.65 -14.72
CA LEU A 11 15.43 -14.97 -16.00
C LEU A 11 14.67 -15.83 -17.02
N LEU A 12 14.96 -17.13 -17.04
CA LEU A 12 14.26 -18.10 -17.88
C LEU A 12 12.77 -18.15 -17.54
N GLU A 13 12.41 -18.12 -16.26
CA GLU A 13 11.02 -18.06 -15.85
C GLU A 13 10.32 -16.74 -16.27
N VAL A 14 11.02 -15.60 -16.17
CA VAL A 14 10.54 -14.32 -16.72
C VAL A 14 10.37 -14.38 -18.24
N PHE A 15 11.28 -15.04 -18.98
CA PHE A 15 11.11 -15.26 -20.41
C PHE A 15 9.92 -16.16 -20.72
N TYR A 16 9.71 -17.24 -19.97
CA TYR A 16 8.57 -18.12 -20.16
C TYR A 16 7.24 -17.37 -20.06
N TRP A 17 7.03 -16.65 -18.95
CA TRP A 17 5.81 -15.86 -18.76
C TRP A 17 5.72 -14.67 -19.73
N GLY A 18 6.84 -14.00 -19.97
CA GLY A 18 6.92 -12.87 -20.88
C GLY A 18 6.58 -13.25 -22.33
N LEU A 19 7.03 -14.41 -22.80
CA LEU A 19 6.65 -14.97 -24.10
C LEU A 19 5.17 -15.38 -24.11
N GLN A 20 4.71 -16.09 -23.07
CA GLN A 20 3.33 -16.57 -22.97
C GLN A 20 2.31 -15.43 -23.01
N TRP A 21 2.67 -14.27 -22.46
CA TRP A 21 1.77 -13.12 -22.35
C TRP A 21 2.03 -12.03 -23.41
N GLY A 22 2.99 -12.25 -24.31
CA GLY A 22 3.36 -11.29 -25.35
C GLY A 22 4.02 -10.02 -24.82
N LEU A 23 4.56 -10.05 -23.59
CA LEU A 23 5.32 -8.95 -23.01
C LEU A 23 6.74 -8.89 -23.61
N ILE A 24 7.35 -10.06 -23.82
CA ILE A 24 8.70 -10.22 -24.35
C ILE A 24 8.60 -10.86 -25.74
N PRO A 25 9.13 -10.23 -26.79
CA PRO A 25 9.20 -10.84 -28.12
C PRO A 25 10.25 -11.95 -28.14
N LYS A 26 10.02 -12.99 -28.95
CA LYS A 26 11.00 -14.08 -29.19
C LYS A 26 12.40 -13.57 -29.56
N ALA A 27 12.45 -12.46 -30.31
CA ALA A 27 13.71 -11.86 -30.75
C ALA A 27 14.62 -11.46 -29.58
N ASP A 28 14.05 -10.97 -28.48
CA ASP A 28 14.84 -10.57 -27.30
C ASP A 28 15.43 -11.79 -26.59
N VAL A 29 14.66 -12.88 -26.51
CA VAL A 29 15.09 -14.15 -25.91
C VAL A 29 16.18 -14.83 -26.75
N VAL A 30 15.99 -14.86 -28.08
CA VAL A 30 16.99 -15.38 -29.03
C VAL A 30 18.28 -14.58 -28.93
N LYS A 31 18.18 -13.24 -28.95
CA LYS A 31 19.33 -12.35 -28.81
C LYS A 31 20.08 -12.61 -27.51
N TRP A 32 19.36 -12.78 -26.40
CA TRP A 32 19.98 -13.12 -25.12
C TRP A 32 20.75 -14.45 -25.17
N ALA A 33 20.18 -15.47 -25.81
CA ALA A 33 20.86 -16.76 -25.99
C ALA A 33 22.11 -16.62 -26.87
N ASP A 34 22.02 -15.85 -27.96
CA ASP A 34 23.16 -15.53 -28.84
C ASP A 34 24.27 -14.79 -28.08
N ASP A 35 23.92 -13.81 -27.24
CA ASP A 35 24.88 -13.07 -26.44
C ASP A 35 25.65 -14.00 -25.48
N ILE A 36 24.98 -15.02 -24.90
CA ILE A 36 25.63 -16.05 -24.06
C ILE A 36 26.58 -16.92 -24.91
N ILE A 37 26.12 -17.39 -26.06
CA ILE A 37 26.92 -18.21 -26.99
C ILE A 37 28.20 -17.47 -27.39
N ILE A 38 28.10 -16.18 -27.72
CA ILE A 38 29.23 -15.34 -28.15
C ILE A 38 30.19 -15.05 -26.99
N ALA A 39 29.67 -14.84 -25.77
CA ALA A 39 30.48 -14.53 -24.60
C ALA A 39 31.19 -15.75 -23.99
N THR A 40 30.78 -16.96 -24.35
CA THR A 40 31.36 -18.20 -23.82
C THR A 40 32.63 -18.57 -24.58
N GLU A 41 33.77 -18.65 -23.88
CA GLU A 41 35.06 -19.06 -24.48
C GLU A 41 35.13 -20.58 -24.76
N ASP A 42 34.34 -21.37 -24.02
CA ASP A 42 34.18 -22.83 -24.17
C ASP A 42 33.00 -23.18 -25.09
N ILE A 43 32.77 -24.48 -25.33
CA ILE A 43 31.57 -24.95 -26.05
C ILE A 43 30.33 -24.55 -25.24
N PRO A 44 29.41 -23.73 -25.79
CA PRO A 44 28.21 -23.31 -25.07
C PRO A 44 27.27 -24.50 -24.86
N ASP A 45 26.49 -24.43 -23.79
CA ASP A 45 25.47 -25.45 -23.50
C ASP A 45 24.48 -25.55 -24.67
N TYR A 46 24.12 -26.79 -25.01
CA TYR A 46 23.26 -27.11 -26.13
C TYR A 46 21.89 -26.42 -26.03
N PHE A 47 21.40 -26.20 -24.81
CA PHE A 47 20.18 -25.44 -24.57
C PHE A 47 20.20 -24.04 -25.23
N PHE A 48 21.29 -23.28 -25.07
CA PHE A 48 21.35 -21.92 -25.62
C PHE A 48 21.38 -21.94 -27.15
N ILE A 49 22.05 -22.95 -27.74
CA ILE A 49 22.11 -23.16 -29.18
C ILE A 49 20.71 -23.49 -29.73
N GLU A 50 19.95 -24.38 -29.08
CA GLU A 50 18.58 -24.68 -29.49
C GLU A 50 17.66 -23.47 -29.32
N LEU A 51 17.81 -22.73 -28.22
CA LEU A 51 16.99 -21.56 -27.95
C LEU A 51 17.22 -20.45 -28.99
N SER A 52 18.47 -20.20 -29.41
CA SER A 52 18.77 -19.22 -30.45
C SER A 52 18.24 -19.62 -31.82
N MET A 53 18.24 -20.92 -32.12
CA MET A 53 17.71 -21.48 -33.38
C MET A 53 16.20 -21.74 -33.37
N SER A 54 15.51 -21.50 -32.25
CA SER A 54 14.07 -21.74 -32.11
C SER A 54 13.27 -21.05 -33.23
N ARG A 55 12.34 -21.78 -33.86
CA ARG A 55 11.59 -21.30 -35.03
C ARG A 55 10.31 -20.57 -34.65
N SER A 56 9.78 -20.85 -33.47
CA SER A 56 8.50 -20.30 -32.99
C SER A 56 8.56 -19.92 -31.51
N ILE A 57 7.62 -19.06 -31.08
CA ILE A 57 7.44 -18.74 -29.65
C ILE A 57 7.15 -20.02 -28.86
N THR A 58 6.30 -20.90 -29.39
CA THR A 58 5.94 -22.17 -28.74
C THR A 58 7.15 -23.06 -28.52
N GLU A 59 8.03 -23.18 -29.51
CA GLU A 59 9.27 -23.96 -29.40
C GLU A 59 10.21 -23.37 -28.34
N ALA A 60 10.44 -22.05 -28.37
CA ALA A 60 11.25 -21.37 -27.35
C ALA A 60 10.66 -21.58 -25.94
N MET A 61 9.34 -21.47 -25.78
CA MET A 61 8.68 -21.71 -24.50
C MET A 61 8.83 -23.15 -24.01
N MET A 62 8.76 -24.15 -24.90
CA MET A 62 8.95 -25.56 -24.51
C MET A 62 10.38 -25.81 -24.05
N LEU A 63 11.38 -25.32 -24.79
CA LEU A 63 12.78 -25.43 -24.40
C LEU A 63 13.03 -24.82 -23.02
N ILE A 64 12.52 -23.60 -22.80
CA ILE A 64 12.65 -22.92 -21.50
C ILE A 64 11.96 -23.71 -20.40
N LYS A 65 10.74 -24.20 -20.65
CA LYS A 65 9.92 -24.91 -19.67
C LYS A 65 10.60 -26.17 -19.15
N ASP A 66 11.35 -26.87 -19.99
CA ASP A 66 12.06 -28.10 -19.61
C ASP A 66 13.25 -27.83 -18.67
N GLU A 67 13.80 -26.60 -18.67
CA GLU A 67 14.94 -26.19 -17.84
C GLU A 67 14.54 -25.48 -16.53
N ILE A 68 13.29 -25.06 -16.39
CA ILE A 68 12.83 -24.31 -15.21
C ILE A 68 11.91 -25.13 -14.31
N SER A 69 11.95 -24.82 -13.02
CA SER A 69 10.90 -25.20 -12.08
C SER A 69 10.05 -23.97 -11.79
N ILE A 70 8.85 -23.90 -12.38
CA ILE A 70 7.92 -22.79 -12.20
C ILE A 70 7.74 -22.53 -10.71
N SER A 71 8.04 -21.30 -10.29
CA SER A 71 8.07 -20.88 -8.90
C SER A 71 7.15 -19.69 -8.68
N ASN A 72 6.56 -19.59 -7.50
CA ASN A 72 5.78 -18.42 -7.11
C ASN A 72 6.69 -17.34 -6.49
N ALA A 73 7.94 -17.23 -6.96
CA ALA A 73 8.90 -16.32 -6.35
C ALA A 73 8.56 -14.87 -6.67
N THR A 74 8.50 -14.02 -5.64
CA THR A 74 8.09 -12.62 -5.79
C THR A 74 8.94 -11.82 -6.77
N ILE A 75 10.23 -12.16 -6.86
CA ILE A 75 11.19 -11.54 -7.77
C ILE A 75 10.77 -11.63 -9.25
N ILE A 76 10.04 -12.68 -9.64
CA ILE A 76 9.56 -12.87 -11.02
C ILE A 76 8.44 -11.88 -11.31
N GLY A 77 7.48 -11.75 -10.40
CA GLY A 77 6.40 -10.75 -10.50
C GLY A 77 6.97 -9.34 -10.57
N ASN A 78 7.90 -9.00 -9.68
CA ASN A 78 8.58 -7.71 -9.66
C ASN A 78 9.31 -7.40 -10.98
N ALA A 79 10.03 -8.39 -11.52
CA ALA A 79 10.71 -8.23 -12.80
C ALA A 79 9.72 -7.98 -13.95
N LEU A 80 8.63 -8.74 -14.03
CA LEU A 80 7.60 -8.57 -15.05
C LEU A 80 6.93 -7.19 -14.95
N LEU A 81 6.65 -6.69 -13.74
CA LEU A 81 6.14 -5.33 -13.53
C LEU A 81 7.13 -4.26 -14.01
N GLY A 82 8.42 -4.43 -13.74
CA GLY A 82 9.45 -3.52 -14.28
C GLY A 82 9.48 -3.49 -15.81
N LEU A 83 9.31 -4.64 -16.46
CA LEU A 83 9.21 -4.69 -17.92
C LEU A 83 7.95 -4.00 -18.44
N ILE A 84 6.81 -4.13 -17.74
CA ILE A 84 5.58 -3.39 -18.07
C ILE A 84 5.83 -1.89 -17.93
N TYR A 85 6.48 -1.43 -16.84
CA TYR A 85 6.85 -0.02 -16.66
C TYR A 85 7.58 0.52 -17.88
N HIS A 86 8.67 -0.13 -18.29
CA HIS A 86 9.49 0.35 -19.39
C HIS A 86 8.74 0.39 -20.72
N LYS A 87 7.95 -0.65 -21.02
CA LYS A 87 7.21 -0.72 -22.29
C LYS A 87 6.01 0.21 -22.31
N LEU A 88 5.28 0.34 -21.21
CA LEU A 88 4.15 1.26 -21.09
C LEU A 88 4.64 2.72 -21.15
N ASN A 89 5.74 3.06 -20.47
CA ASN A 89 6.33 4.40 -20.47
C ASN A 89 6.90 4.80 -21.84
N SER A 90 7.44 3.84 -22.60
CA SER A 90 7.93 4.07 -23.97
C SER A 90 6.84 3.96 -25.04
N SER A 91 5.57 3.76 -24.65
CA SER A 91 4.43 3.53 -25.57
C SER A 91 4.60 2.32 -26.50
N ASN A 92 5.41 1.33 -26.09
CA ASN A 92 5.62 0.07 -26.78
C ASN A 92 4.68 -1.05 -26.27
N LEU A 93 3.76 -0.71 -25.36
CA LEU A 93 2.75 -1.59 -24.80
C LEU A 93 1.46 -0.79 -24.62
N GLU A 94 0.34 -1.32 -25.11
CA GLU A 94 -0.97 -0.71 -24.94
C GLU A 94 -1.45 -0.84 -23.49
N LEU A 95 -2.20 0.15 -23.02
CA LEU A 95 -2.72 0.18 -21.64
C LEU A 95 -3.56 -1.07 -21.32
N GLN A 96 -4.45 -1.47 -22.23
CA GLN A 96 -5.27 -2.67 -22.07
C GLN A 96 -4.40 -3.92 -21.91
N GLN A 97 -3.35 -4.04 -22.73
CA GLN A 97 -2.43 -5.16 -22.67
C GLN A 97 -1.66 -5.16 -21.33
N ALA A 98 -1.23 -3.99 -20.86
CA ALA A 98 -0.59 -3.85 -19.56
C ALA A 98 -1.52 -4.34 -18.43
N CYS A 99 -2.78 -3.89 -18.38
CA CYS A 99 -3.76 -4.35 -17.39
C CYS A 99 -3.95 -5.88 -17.46
N ASN A 100 -4.19 -6.43 -18.64
CA ASN A 100 -4.36 -7.88 -18.81
C ASN A 100 -3.16 -8.70 -18.31
N ILE A 101 -1.93 -8.19 -18.47
CA ILE A 101 -0.73 -8.86 -17.97
C ILE A 101 -0.63 -8.72 -16.45
N MET A 102 -0.91 -7.53 -15.90
CA MET A 102 -0.94 -7.30 -14.45
C MET A 102 -1.96 -8.21 -13.73
N ASP A 103 -3.15 -8.41 -14.29
CA ASP A 103 -4.15 -9.35 -13.78
C ASP A 103 -3.63 -10.80 -13.72
N ARG A 104 -2.86 -11.21 -14.74
CA ARG A 104 -2.22 -12.54 -14.78
C ARG A 104 -1.10 -12.67 -13.74
N ILE A 105 -0.30 -11.62 -13.55
CA ILE A 105 0.74 -11.58 -12.49
C ILE A 105 0.09 -11.73 -11.11
N ALA A 106 -0.98 -10.97 -10.86
CA ALA A 106 -1.78 -11.04 -9.64
C ALA A 106 -2.32 -12.46 -9.38
N SER A 107 -2.79 -13.12 -10.45
CA SER A 107 -3.37 -14.46 -10.39
C SER A 107 -2.34 -15.58 -10.21
N ASN A 108 -1.06 -15.34 -10.51
CA ASN A 108 0.03 -16.32 -10.38
C ASN A 108 0.66 -16.38 -8.97
N ASP A 109 0.10 -15.68 -7.97
CA ASP A 109 0.59 -15.67 -6.58
C ASP A 109 2.07 -15.28 -6.41
N THR A 110 2.59 -14.50 -7.35
CA THR A 110 3.96 -13.96 -7.31
C THR A 110 4.06 -12.64 -6.55
N MET A 111 3.02 -12.22 -5.81
CA MET A 111 2.98 -10.92 -5.14
C MET A 111 2.20 -10.94 -3.82
N ALA A 112 2.47 -9.96 -2.96
CA ALA A 112 1.79 -9.79 -1.67
C ALA A 112 0.36 -9.24 -1.84
N GLY A 113 -0.50 -9.50 -0.84
CA GLY A 113 -1.95 -9.25 -0.95
C GLY A 113 -2.38 -7.81 -1.23
N TYR A 114 -1.68 -6.81 -0.70
CA TYR A 114 -1.98 -5.39 -0.98
C TYR A 114 -1.74 -5.05 -2.46
N GLU A 115 -0.58 -5.45 -2.99
CA GLU A 115 -0.18 -5.17 -4.37
C GLU A 115 -1.05 -5.93 -5.35
N LYS A 116 -1.35 -7.19 -5.03
CA LYS A 116 -2.32 -8.00 -5.77
C LYS A 116 -3.69 -7.30 -5.87
N GLY A 117 -4.16 -6.67 -4.79
CA GLY A 117 -5.39 -5.87 -4.79
C GLY A 117 -5.33 -4.68 -5.75
N MET A 118 -4.21 -3.94 -5.76
CA MET A 118 -4.01 -2.81 -6.68
C MET A 118 -4.02 -3.25 -8.15
N LEU A 119 -3.37 -4.38 -8.48
CA LEU A 119 -3.36 -4.90 -9.84
C LEU A 119 -4.77 -5.25 -10.35
N TYR A 120 -5.60 -5.86 -9.51
CA TYR A 120 -7.00 -6.12 -9.85
C TYR A 120 -7.79 -4.83 -10.01
N GLN A 121 -7.61 -3.86 -9.09
CA GLN A 121 -8.28 -2.56 -9.16
C GLN A 121 -7.99 -1.84 -10.47
N PHE A 122 -6.74 -1.81 -10.95
CA PHE A 122 -6.43 -1.17 -12.23
C PHE A 122 -7.12 -1.84 -13.43
N CYS A 123 -7.35 -3.15 -13.36
CA CYS A 123 -8.06 -3.88 -14.40
C CYS A 123 -9.56 -3.56 -14.37
N ASP A 124 -10.14 -3.46 -13.19
CA ASP A 124 -11.53 -3.07 -13.00
C ASP A 124 -11.76 -1.61 -13.45
N GLU A 125 -10.89 -0.69 -13.04
CA GLU A 125 -10.93 0.72 -13.45
C GLU A 125 -10.79 0.89 -14.97
N PHE A 126 -9.97 0.05 -15.62
CA PHE A 126 -9.88 0.04 -17.08
C PHE A 126 -11.22 -0.36 -17.73
N GLN A 127 -11.94 -1.34 -17.18
CA GLN A 127 -13.24 -1.78 -17.70
C GLN A 127 -14.33 -0.73 -17.47
N GLU A 128 -14.22 0.05 -16.41
CA GLU A 128 -15.13 1.15 -16.07
C GLU A 128 -14.77 2.48 -16.76
N ALA A 129 -13.65 2.55 -17.47
CA ALA A 129 -13.23 3.75 -18.17
C ALA A 129 -14.05 3.98 -19.46
N PHE A 130 -14.87 5.03 -19.47
CA PHE A 130 -15.71 5.39 -20.63
C PHE A 130 -15.25 6.65 -21.37
N ARG A 131 -14.28 7.40 -20.82
CA ARG A 131 -13.81 8.68 -21.39
C ARG A 131 -12.29 8.64 -21.63
N PRO A 132 -11.78 9.30 -22.69
CA PRO A 132 -10.35 9.41 -22.97
C PRO A 132 -9.53 9.83 -21.75
N GLU A 133 -9.98 10.85 -21.03
CA GLU A 133 -9.33 11.38 -19.82
C GLU A 133 -9.15 10.33 -18.71
N HIS A 134 -10.07 9.37 -18.60
CA HIS A 134 -9.96 8.30 -17.61
C HIS A 134 -8.83 7.33 -17.97
N PHE A 135 -8.58 7.08 -19.25
CA PHE A 135 -7.47 6.24 -19.69
C PHE A 135 -6.13 6.92 -19.46
N ASP A 136 -6.03 8.24 -19.67
CA ASP A 136 -4.81 9.00 -19.40
C ASP A 136 -4.48 9.05 -17.90
N ASN A 137 -5.50 9.27 -17.06
CA ASN A 137 -5.34 9.23 -15.61
C ASN A 137 -4.94 7.83 -15.13
N LEU A 138 -5.65 6.79 -15.57
CA LEU A 138 -5.35 5.42 -15.21
C LEU A 138 -3.94 5.00 -15.66
N ARG A 139 -3.51 5.42 -16.85
CA ARG A 139 -2.13 5.18 -17.31
C ARG A 139 -1.12 5.84 -16.38
N THR A 140 -1.40 7.06 -15.93
CA THR A 140 -0.54 7.79 -14.98
C THR A 140 -0.49 7.06 -13.64
N ASP A 141 -1.63 6.67 -13.09
CA ASP A 141 -1.73 5.94 -11.81
C ASP A 141 -1.00 4.59 -11.87
N ILE A 142 -1.14 3.86 -12.98
CA ILE A 142 -0.40 2.62 -13.22
C ILE A 142 1.10 2.88 -13.31
N LEU A 143 1.54 3.91 -14.04
CA LEU A 143 2.98 4.24 -14.13
C LEU A 143 3.56 4.66 -12.78
N ASP A 144 2.81 5.42 -11.99
CA ASP A 144 3.20 5.83 -10.64
C ASP A 144 3.30 4.63 -9.69
N PHE A 145 2.40 3.65 -9.81
CA PHE A 145 2.55 2.38 -9.10
C PHE A 145 3.79 1.60 -9.57
N LEU A 146 3.96 1.49 -10.89
CA LEU A 146 5.01 0.69 -11.51
C LEU A 146 6.42 1.30 -11.35
N ILE A 147 6.53 2.59 -11.00
CA ILE A 147 7.83 3.27 -10.82
C ILE A 147 8.70 2.60 -9.75
N LEU A 148 8.07 1.92 -8.78
CA LEU A 148 8.73 1.15 -7.74
C LEU A 148 9.57 -0.01 -8.32
N TYR A 149 9.18 -0.50 -9.50
CA TYR A 149 9.79 -1.63 -10.19
C TYR A 149 10.70 -1.22 -11.35
N LYS A 150 10.91 0.09 -11.58
CA LYS A 150 11.64 0.62 -12.73
C LYS A 150 13.09 0.16 -12.87
N ASP A 151 13.69 -0.33 -11.79
CA ASP A 151 15.09 -0.77 -11.78
C ASP A 151 15.23 -2.20 -12.33
N PHE A 152 14.12 -2.95 -12.48
CA PHE A 152 14.14 -4.30 -13.06
C PHE A 152 14.19 -4.25 -14.59
N THR A 153 15.29 -4.73 -15.16
CA THR A 153 15.48 -4.89 -16.61
C THR A 153 15.95 -6.31 -16.94
N LEU A 154 15.84 -6.73 -18.21
CA LEU A 154 16.38 -8.02 -18.65
C LEU A 154 17.92 -8.07 -18.59
N HIS A 155 18.60 -6.92 -18.61
CA HIS A 155 20.07 -6.86 -18.67
C HIS A 155 20.74 -6.92 -17.29
N ASN A 156 20.01 -6.62 -16.21
CA ASN A 156 20.52 -6.63 -14.84
C ASN A 156 19.92 -7.75 -13.98
N TYR A 157 19.58 -8.90 -14.59
CA TYR A 157 18.98 -10.05 -13.88
C TYR A 157 19.82 -10.56 -12.70
N HIS A 158 21.14 -10.39 -12.76
CA HIS A 158 22.05 -10.74 -11.66
C HIS A 158 21.89 -9.82 -10.44
N GLU A 159 21.36 -8.60 -10.62
CA GLU A 159 21.11 -7.62 -9.55
C GLU A 159 19.70 -7.74 -8.96
N TRP A 160 18.79 -8.49 -9.59
CA TRP A 160 17.39 -8.59 -9.16
C TRP A 160 17.20 -8.96 -7.68
N PRO A 161 17.99 -9.86 -7.06
CA PRO A 161 17.87 -10.12 -5.62
C PRO A 161 18.11 -8.87 -4.77
N THR A 162 19.13 -8.09 -5.10
CA THR A 162 19.45 -6.83 -4.40
C THR A 162 18.41 -5.75 -4.66
N ILE A 163 17.90 -5.65 -5.89
CA ILE A 163 16.82 -4.72 -6.23
C ILE A 163 15.55 -5.10 -5.47
N THR A 164 15.25 -6.39 -5.34
CA THR A 164 14.11 -6.89 -4.57
C THR A 164 14.22 -6.49 -3.10
N GLU A 165 15.38 -6.69 -2.46
CA GLU A 165 15.59 -6.27 -1.06
C GLU A 165 15.38 -4.76 -0.86
N ARG A 166 15.91 -3.93 -1.77
CA ARG A 166 15.71 -2.47 -1.75
C ARG A 166 14.23 -2.12 -1.91
N THR A 167 13.55 -2.77 -2.85
CA THR A 167 12.14 -2.56 -3.15
C THR A 167 11.27 -2.91 -1.95
N GLU A 168 11.50 -4.05 -1.31
CA GLU A 168 10.80 -4.45 -0.08
C GLU A 168 11.06 -3.50 1.08
N THR A 169 12.29 -2.99 1.21
CA THR A 169 12.63 -1.97 2.22
C THR A 169 11.86 -0.67 1.98
N HIS A 170 11.76 -0.21 0.73
CA HIS A 170 10.97 0.98 0.38
C HIS A 170 9.48 0.78 0.68
N LYS A 171 8.91 -0.37 0.30
CA LYS A 171 7.52 -0.73 0.62
C LYS A 171 7.27 -0.72 2.12
N PHE A 172 8.14 -1.36 2.89
CA PHE A 172 8.03 -1.43 4.34
C PHE A 172 8.05 -0.02 4.97
N ASN A 173 8.98 0.83 4.55
CA ASN A 173 9.08 2.20 5.06
C ASN A 173 7.83 3.04 4.71
N ALA A 174 7.31 2.91 3.49
CA ALA A 174 6.08 3.60 3.08
C ALA A 174 4.87 3.16 3.93
N ILE A 175 4.74 1.86 4.20
CA ILE A 175 3.66 1.33 5.06
C ILE A 175 3.82 1.83 6.50
N GLN A 176 5.03 1.88 7.03
CA GLN A 176 5.28 2.42 8.38
C GLN A 176 4.89 3.89 8.47
N GLN A 177 5.26 4.72 7.49
CA GLN A 177 4.88 6.13 7.44
C GLN A 177 3.36 6.31 7.44
N VAL A 178 2.64 5.56 6.60
CA VAL A 178 1.17 5.60 6.55
C VAL A 178 0.55 5.18 7.89
N ASN A 179 1.11 4.16 8.54
CA ASN A 179 0.61 3.72 9.86
C ASN A 179 0.85 4.79 10.94
N GLU A 180 2.03 5.43 10.95
CA GLU A 180 2.35 6.52 11.88
C GLU A 180 1.43 7.73 11.68
N GLU A 181 1.17 8.12 10.43
CA GLU A 181 0.23 9.19 10.07
C GLU A 181 -1.21 8.87 10.53
N ASN A 182 -1.67 7.65 10.26
CA ASN A 182 -2.99 7.19 10.69
C ASN A 182 -3.13 7.17 12.22
N GLU A 183 -2.07 6.77 12.94
CA GLU A 183 -2.05 6.83 14.40
C GLU A 183 -2.06 8.26 14.92
N ALA A 184 -1.30 9.17 14.30
CA ALA A 184 -1.27 10.59 14.66
C ALA A 184 -2.66 11.20 14.47
N TYR A 185 -3.28 10.97 13.31
CA TYR A 185 -4.62 11.42 13.00
C TYR A 185 -5.67 10.86 13.99
N ALA A 186 -5.58 9.57 14.32
CA ALA A 186 -6.47 8.96 15.32
C ALA A 186 -6.28 9.55 16.73
N LYS A 187 -5.04 9.92 17.10
CA LYS A 187 -4.74 10.61 18.36
C LYS A 187 -5.34 12.03 18.36
N GLU A 188 -5.20 12.78 17.28
CA GLU A 188 -5.78 14.12 17.12
C GLU A 188 -7.32 14.08 17.18
N GLN A 189 -7.96 13.14 16.49
CA GLN A 189 -9.41 12.94 16.56
C GLN A 189 -9.87 12.61 17.99
N LYS A 190 -9.14 11.76 18.72
CA LYS A 190 -9.46 11.46 20.13
C LYS A 190 -9.31 12.70 21.02
N GLN A 191 -8.29 13.52 20.80
CA GLN A 191 -8.08 14.75 21.57
C GLN A 191 -9.15 15.79 21.29
N THR A 192 -9.49 16.03 20.03
CA THR A 192 -10.56 16.97 19.63
C THR A 192 -11.93 16.51 20.14
N ALA A 193 -12.25 15.21 20.04
CA ALA A 193 -13.47 14.66 20.62
C ALA A 193 -13.52 14.82 22.16
N ALA A 194 -12.39 14.65 22.84
CA ALA A 194 -12.30 14.86 24.28
C ALA A 194 -12.48 16.35 24.66
N ALA A 195 -11.87 17.27 23.90
CA ALA A 195 -12.03 18.71 24.09
C ALA A 195 -13.48 19.14 23.85
N HIS A 196 -14.11 18.65 22.78
CA HIS A 196 -15.51 18.94 22.48
C HIS A 196 -16.45 18.45 23.59
N LYS A 197 -16.27 17.22 24.09
CA LYS A 197 -17.02 16.70 25.23
C LYS A 197 -16.81 17.54 26.50
N PHE A 198 -15.60 18.06 26.72
CA PHE A 198 -15.32 18.94 27.86
C PHE A 198 -16.04 20.29 27.71
N THR A 199 -15.99 20.92 26.54
CA THR A 199 -16.67 22.19 26.26
C THR A 199 -18.18 22.06 26.45
N ILE A 200 -18.81 20.99 25.95
CA ILE A 200 -20.25 20.74 26.17
C ILE A 200 -20.58 20.69 27.67
N LYS A 201 -19.78 19.96 28.45
CA LYS A 201 -19.98 19.88 29.91
C LYS A 201 -19.84 21.24 30.57
N LEU A 202 -18.83 22.03 30.20
CA LEU A 202 -18.60 23.37 30.74
C LEU A 202 -19.77 24.32 30.45
N VAL A 203 -20.30 24.28 29.22
CA VAL A 203 -21.48 25.07 28.81
C VAL A 203 -22.72 24.66 29.63
N LEU A 204 -22.95 23.37 29.81
CA LEU A 204 -24.07 22.89 30.65
C LEU A 204 -23.94 23.36 32.10
N TYR A 205 -22.75 23.26 32.70
CA TYR A 205 -22.52 23.72 34.07
C TYR A 205 -22.72 25.23 34.23
N THR A 206 -22.25 26.03 33.26
CA THR A 206 -22.43 27.50 33.29
C THR A 206 -23.90 27.91 33.12
N LEU A 207 -24.67 27.20 32.29
CA LEU A 207 -26.12 27.44 32.16
C LEU A 207 -26.89 27.11 33.45
N ILE A 208 -26.57 26.00 34.10
CA ILE A 208 -27.19 25.62 35.39
C ILE A 208 -26.90 26.70 36.44
N LEU A 209 -25.64 27.12 36.56
CA LEU A 209 -25.23 28.16 37.51
C LEU A 209 -25.91 29.51 37.22
N GLY A 210 -26.06 29.89 35.94
CA GLY A 210 -26.79 31.08 35.54
C GLY A 210 -28.28 31.04 35.91
N ALA A 211 -28.94 29.90 35.70
CA ALA A 211 -30.35 29.72 36.08
C ALA A 211 -30.54 29.86 37.60
N GLU A 212 -29.62 29.34 38.41
CA GLU A 212 -29.68 29.44 39.87
C GLU A 212 -29.43 30.87 40.37
N ILE A 213 -28.48 31.61 39.79
CA ILE A 213 -28.29 33.03 40.12
C ILE A 213 -29.58 33.82 39.86
N VAL A 214 -30.28 33.56 38.76
CA VAL A 214 -31.57 34.21 38.45
C VAL A 214 -32.65 33.86 39.49
N ILE A 215 -32.68 32.61 39.98
CA ILE A 215 -33.59 32.20 41.05
C ILE A 215 -33.29 32.95 42.35
N ILE A 216 -32.01 33.06 42.73
CA ILE A 216 -31.58 33.72 43.98
C ILE A 216 -31.74 35.24 43.90
N ALA A 217 -31.47 35.84 42.75
CA ALA A 217 -31.46 37.30 42.56
C ALA A 217 -32.87 37.93 42.46
N LYS A 218 -33.96 37.14 42.44
CA LYS A 218 -35.32 37.69 42.47
C LYS A 218 -35.67 38.17 43.89
N PRO A 219 -35.83 39.49 44.12
CA PRO A 219 -35.92 40.07 45.46
C PRO A 219 -37.32 40.00 46.08
N ASN A 220 -38.31 39.43 45.39
CA ASN A 220 -39.68 39.33 45.88
C ASN A 220 -40.33 38.02 45.39
N LEU A 221 -40.21 36.97 46.21
CA LEU A 221 -40.95 35.73 46.05
C LEU A 221 -41.62 35.45 47.39
N GLU A 222 -42.88 35.84 47.53
CA GLU A 222 -43.84 35.26 48.50
C GLU A 222 -44.16 33.79 48.13
N TYR A 223 -43.13 33.02 47.77
CA TYR A 223 -43.25 31.65 47.35
C TYR A 223 -42.86 30.77 48.53
N LYS A 224 -43.86 30.15 49.16
CA LYS A 224 -43.73 29.19 50.27
C LYS A 224 -42.95 27.94 49.81
N PHE A 225 -41.65 28.07 49.59
CA PHE A 225 -40.77 26.92 49.43
C PHE A 225 -40.26 26.51 50.81
N ASN A 226 -40.48 25.24 51.16
CA ASN A 226 -40.13 24.70 52.45
C ASN A 226 -38.60 24.83 52.67
N ARG A 227 -38.18 25.39 53.81
CA ARG A 227 -36.77 25.76 54.11
C ARG A 227 -35.80 24.59 53.91
N ASP A 228 -36.29 23.37 54.12
CA ASP A 228 -35.54 22.13 53.99
C ASP A 228 -35.20 21.76 52.54
N MET A 229 -36.07 22.09 51.58
CA MET A 229 -35.82 21.85 50.14
C MET A 229 -34.73 22.77 49.59
N TYR A 230 -34.64 23.99 50.13
CA TYR A 230 -33.58 24.94 49.76
C TYR A 230 -32.22 24.52 50.31
N ALA A 231 -32.17 24.02 51.55
CA ALA A 231 -30.95 23.46 52.13
C ALA A 231 -30.46 22.22 51.36
N LEU A 232 -31.39 21.35 50.95
CA LEU A 232 -31.06 20.16 50.15
C LEU A 232 -30.51 20.55 48.76
N SER A 233 -31.11 21.56 48.12
CA SER A 233 -30.63 22.14 46.85
C SER A 233 -29.20 22.70 46.98
N LEU A 234 -28.92 23.48 48.03
CA LEU A 234 -27.59 24.03 48.30
C LEU A 234 -26.54 22.95 48.58
N LEU A 235 -26.92 21.85 49.23
CA LEU A 235 -26.03 20.75 49.55
C LEU A 235 -25.70 19.92 48.29
N VAL A 236 -26.72 19.59 47.49
CA VAL A 236 -26.54 18.95 46.17
C VAL A 236 -25.68 19.83 45.26
N PHE A 237 -25.85 21.15 45.31
CA PHE A 237 -25.05 22.13 44.59
C PHE A 237 -23.59 22.17 45.05
N GLY A 238 -23.33 22.18 46.36
CA GLY A 238 -21.97 22.13 46.91
C GLY A 238 -21.22 20.85 46.49
N ILE A 239 -21.93 19.72 46.46
CA ILE A 239 -21.37 18.45 45.96
C ILE A 239 -21.10 18.52 44.46
N ALA A 240 -22.05 19.06 43.68
CA ALA A 240 -21.92 19.19 42.22
C ALA A 240 -20.81 20.17 41.80
N MET A 241 -20.60 21.27 42.54
CA MET A 241 -19.54 22.26 42.31
C MET A 241 -18.16 21.76 42.72
N CYS A 242 -18.07 20.95 43.78
CA CYS A 242 -16.80 20.35 44.20
C CYS A 242 -16.34 19.23 43.27
N TYR A 243 -17.27 18.52 42.60
CA TYR A 243 -16.94 17.39 41.72
C TYR A 243 -15.96 17.74 40.58
N PRO A 244 -16.13 18.81 39.78
CA PRO A 244 -15.16 19.18 38.74
C PRO A 244 -13.82 19.63 39.32
N PHE A 245 -13.80 20.31 40.47
CA PHE A 245 -12.55 20.68 41.15
C PHE A 245 -11.77 19.46 41.65
N VAL A 246 -12.46 18.52 42.30
CA VAL A 246 -11.88 17.25 42.76
C VAL A 246 -11.36 16.43 41.57
N TRP A 247 -12.09 16.42 40.45
CA TRP A 247 -11.68 15.72 39.24
C TRP A 247 -10.44 16.35 38.56
N ILE A 248 -10.34 17.68 38.53
CA ILE A 248 -9.17 18.41 38.00
C ILE A 248 -7.94 18.16 38.88
N ILE A 249 -8.09 18.21 40.21
CA ILE A 249 -7.01 17.92 41.16
C ILE A 249 -6.55 16.47 41.01
N TYR A 250 -7.48 15.52 40.96
CA TYR A 250 -7.18 14.10 40.76
C TYR A 250 -6.41 13.83 39.46
N ARG A 251 -6.83 14.43 38.33
CA ARG A 251 -6.17 14.27 37.03
C ARG A 251 -4.78 14.92 36.99
N SER A 252 -4.61 16.04 37.68
CA SER A 252 -3.32 16.73 37.81
C SER A 252 -2.34 15.93 38.67
N LEU A 253 -2.82 15.34 39.76
CA LEU A 253 -2.05 14.43 40.61
C LEU A 253 -1.61 13.17 39.83
N ILE A 254 -2.50 12.55 39.05
CA ILE A 254 -2.14 11.39 38.22
C ILE A 254 -1.02 11.71 37.21
N LYS A 255 -0.99 12.91 36.62
CA LYS A 255 0.09 13.33 35.72
C LYS A 255 1.41 13.57 36.46
N LEU A 256 1.34 14.08 37.70
CA LEU A 256 2.51 14.35 38.54
C LEU A 256 3.17 13.07 39.07
N PHE A 257 2.39 12.00 39.31
CA PHE A 257 2.87 10.70 39.81
C PHE A 257 3.15 9.66 38.69
N ARG A 258 3.22 10.10 37.42
CA ARG A 258 3.56 9.24 36.26
C ARG A 258 4.96 9.49 35.68
N VAL A 259 5.86 9.99 36.52
CA VAL A 259 7.33 9.98 36.32
C VAL A 259 7.89 8.78 37.07
#